data_AF-A0A5C5ZWI5-F1
#
_entry.id   AF-A0A5C5ZWI5-F1
#
_cell.length_a   1.000
_cell.length_b   1.000
_cell.length_c   1.000
_cell.angle_alpha   90.00
_cell.angle_beta   90.00
_cell.angle_gamma   90.00
#
_symmetry.space_group_name_H-M   'P 1'
#
loop_
_entity.id
_entity.type
_entity.pdbx_description
1 polymer ?
#
loop_
_entity_poly.entity_id
_entity_poly.type
_entity_poly.pdbx_seq_one_letter_code
_entity_poly.pdbx_strand_id
1 'polypeptide(L)'
;MTFVNPQWLLLLVLPLALGYWSVCRRGSGIRMPFDHESHASRPWLAALLRGAELLPAVLLAVAVILIARPQVLQVPDRDRVATHITVCMDVSGSMSVGMGDQNRYESAAAAIQSFTYAREGDAIGLTLFGSWPLRWVPLTKDLQVIRNALAFANPRNQPRGMGGTMIGSALTYCADNMQREAARLDGTDVGHQSVDQWKRDRAAEQLFRRASLGSSATMGPSARGTASSIPGTSDRLLILVSDGASGDLNGQDQIDRISQRLNDAGITMYHIHIGSDTIPAPVSSIARATGGDAFLATNSDGIRLIFNHIDQMQPARFVANASIPVDYFEPFVLIGAVALLLYALSLLKWRYTPW
;
A
#
# COMPACT_ATOMS: atom_id res chain seq x y z
N MET A 1 -7.34 -26.27 13.32
CA MET A 1 -6.25 -25.88 14.23
C MET A 1 -5.21 -26.96 14.22
N THR A 2 -3.96 -26.58 13.97
CA THR A 2 -2.80 -27.46 14.04
C THR A 2 -1.89 -26.96 15.16
N PHE A 3 -1.17 -27.85 15.82
CA PHE A 3 -0.16 -27.48 16.81
C PHE A 3 1.22 -27.64 16.18
N VAL A 4 2.10 -26.64 16.34
CA VAL A 4 3.48 -26.75 15.85
C VAL A 4 4.21 -27.86 16.61
N ASN A 5 3.98 -27.93 17.92
CA ASN A 5 4.70 -28.83 18.81
C ASN A 5 3.71 -29.68 19.63
N PRO A 6 3.08 -30.70 19.03
CA PRO A 6 2.05 -31.50 19.70
C PRO A 6 2.58 -32.28 20.93
N GLN A 7 3.89 -32.55 20.99
CA GLN A 7 4.54 -33.24 22.11
C GLN A 7 4.32 -32.55 23.46
N TRP A 8 4.18 -31.22 23.50
CA TRP A 8 3.95 -30.49 24.75
C TRP A 8 2.55 -30.75 25.33
N LEU A 9 1.59 -31.21 24.53
CA LEU A 9 0.26 -31.57 25.02
C LEU A 9 0.31 -32.74 26.01
N LEU A 10 1.35 -33.58 25.99
CA LEU A 10 1.54 -34.62 26.99
C LEU A 10 1.74 -34.04 28.40
N LEU A 11 2.28 -32.82 28.53
CA LEU A 11 2.39 -32.14 29.82
C LEU A 11 1.03 -31.75 30.42
N LEU A 12 -0.06 -31.81 29.66
CA LEU A 12 -1.42 -31.59 30.16
C LEU A 12 -1.84 -32.64 31.22
N VAL A 13 -1.13 -33.77 31.30
CA VAL A 13 -1.32 -34.75 32.39
C VAL A 13 -1.01 -34.13 33.76
N LEU A 14 -0.07 -33.18 33.85
CA LEU A 14 0.34 -32.55 35.09
C LEU A 14 -0.74 -31.63 35.71
N PRO A 15 -1.36 -30.68 34.97
CA PRO A 15 -2.49 -29.91 35.49
C PRO A 15 -3.72 -30.80 35.78
N LEU A 16 -3.97 -31.84 34.99
CA LEU A 16 -5.06 -32.78 35.26
C LEU A 16 -4.84 -33.55 36.58
N ALA A 17 -3.62 -34.04 36.82
CA ALA A 17 -3.25 -34.72 38.06
C ALA A 17 -3.35 -33.78 39.27
N LEU A 18 -2.90 -32.53 39.14
CA LEU A 18 -3.02 -31.51 40.19
C LEU A 18 -4.48 -31.16 40.51
N GLY A 19 -5.31 -30.97 39.48
CA GLY A 19 -6.73 -30.70 39.65
C GLY A 19 -7.51 -31.89 40.23
N TYR A 20 -7.18 -33.10 39.80
CA TYR A 20 -7.74 -34.32 40.39
C TYR A 20 -7.34 -34.45 41.87
N TRP A 21 -6.06 -34.22 42.18
CA TRP A 21 -5.56 -34.31 43.54
C TRP A 21 -6.14 -33.23 44.46
N SER A 22 -6.34 -32.00 43.99
CA SER A 22 -6.99 -30.95 44.78
C SER A 22 -8.45 -31.28 45.10
N VAL A 23 -9.19 -31.87 44.15
CA VAL A 23 -10.59 -32.27 44.35
C VAL A 23 -10.73 -33.52 45.22
N CYS A 24 -9.84 -34.50 45.07
CA CYS A 24 -9.87 -35.75 45.83
C CYS A 24 -9.30 -35.61 47.25
N ARG A 25 -8.56 -34.54 47.54
CA ARG A 25 -8.15 -34.20 48.90
C ARG A 25 -9.38 -33.91 49.75
N ARG A 26 -9.72 -34.85 50.62
CA ARG A 26 -10.57 -34.57 51.77
C ARG A 26 -9.72 -33.78 52.75
N GLY A 27 -10.04 -32.50 52.92
CA GLY A 27 -9.38 -31.67 53.92
C GLY A 27 -9.42 -32.37 55.27
N SER A 28 -8.25 -32.67 55.83
CA SER A 28 -8.12 -33.08 57.21
C SER A 28 -8.54 -31.89 58.06
N GLY A 29 -9.79 -31.93 58.55
CA GLY A 29 -10.30 -30.90 59.44
C GLY A 29 -9.34 -30.71 60.59
N ILE A 30 -8.75 -29.52 60.70
CA ILE A 30 -7.89 -29.16 61.83
C ILE A 30 -8.83 -29.06 63.03
N ARG A 31 -8.74 -30.04 63.94
CA ARG A 31 -9.46 -29.97 65.21
C ARG A 31 -8.82 -28.89 66.07
N MET A 32 -9.46 -27.73 66.16
CA MET A 32 -9.04 -26.68 67.06
C MET A 32 -9.61 -26.93 68.47
N PRO A 33 -8.84 -26.72 69.55
CA PRO A 33 -9.30 -26.97 70.93
C PRO A 33 -10.44 -26.07 71.43
N PHE A 34 -10.84 -25.04 70.66
CA PHE A 34 -11.76 -23.98 71.09
C PHE A 34 -13.08 -23.93 70.30
N ASP A 35 -13.55 -25.06 69.76
CA ASP A 35 -14.75 -25.06 68.91
C ASP A 35 -15.90 -25.84 69.58
N HIS A 36 -16.65 -25.16 70.46
CA HIS A 36 -17.96 -25.65 70.96
C HIS A 36 -19.14 -25.00 70.21
N GLU A 37 -18.85 -24.23 69.15
CA GLU A 37 -19.86 -23.58 68.31
C GLU A 37 -20.18 -24.48 67.10
N SER A 38 -21.45 -24.87 66.95
CA SER A 38 -21.90 -25.59 65.76
C SER A 38 -21.98 -24.62 64.57
N HIS A 39 -20.92 -24.55 63.77
CA HIS A 39 -20.93 -23.75 62.55
C HIS A 39 -21.93 -24.31 61.52
N ALA A 40 -22.84 -23.44 61.05
CA ALA A 40 -23.73 -23.77 59.94
C ALA A 40 -22.91 -24.12 58.69
N SER A 41 -23.21 -25.24 58.05
CA SER A 41 -22.53 -25.64 56.82
C SER A 41 -22.76 -24.59 55.73
N ARG A 42 -21.67 -24.01 55.21
CA ARG A 42 -21.68 -23.06 54.10
C ARG A 42 -21.17 -23.76 52.84
N PRO A 43 -22.00 -24.56 52.14
CA PRO A 43 -21.57 -25.32 50.97
C PRO A 43 -21.07 -24.41 49.83
N TRP A 44 -21.58 -23.19 49.73
CA TRP A 44 -21.15 -22.20 48.74
C TRP A 44 -19.70 -21.74 48.95
N LEU A 45 -19.27 -21.55 50.21
CA LEU A 45 -17.91 -21.14 50.55
C LEU A 45 -16.92 -22.29 50.30
N ALA A 46 -17.33 -23.52 50.62
CA ALA A 46 -16.56 -24.72 50.32
C ALA A 46 -16.41 -24.92 48.80
N ALA A 47 -17.45 -24.65 48.01
CA ALA A 47 -17.37 -24.69 46.55
C ALA A 47 -16.44 -23.60 45.99
N LEU A 48 -16.48 -22.39 46.54
CA LEU A 48 -15.61 -21.28 46.14
C LEU A 48 -14.14 -21.57 46.42
N LEU A 49 -13.82 -22.08 47.62
CA LEU A 49 -12.47 -22.48 48.02
C LEU A 49 -11.92 -23.60 47.12
N ARG A 50 -12.74 -24.62 46.82
CA ARG A 50 -12.37 -25.67 45.87
C ARG A 50 -12.15 -25.13 44.46
N GLY A 51 -12.96 -24.16 44.03
CA GLY A 51 -12.77 -23.46 42.75
C GLY A 51 -11.44 -22.69 42.70
N ALA A 52 -11.07 -22.01 43.79
CA ALA A 52 -9.81 -21.29 43.89
C ALA A 52 -8.59 -22.23 43.90
N GLU A 53 -8.68 -23.40 44.51
CA GLU A 53 -7.63 -24.44 44.50
C GLU A 53 -7.40 -25.05 43.10
N LEU A 54 -8.36 -24.95 42.19
CA LEU A 54 -8.23 -25.41 40.80
C LEU A 54 -7.56 -24.38 39.88
N LEU A 55 -7.50 -23.10 40.26
CA LEU A 55 -6.93 -22.04 39.42
C LEU A 55 -5.46 -22.27 39.03
N PRO A 56 -4.55 -22.73 39.92
CA PRO A 56 -3.17 -23.04 39.52
C PRO A 56 -3.08 -24.14 38.45
N ALA A 57 -3.95 -25.16 38.52
CA ALA A 57 -4.01 -26.22 37.53
C ALA A 57 -4.53 -25.70 36.18
N VAL A 58 -5.53 -24.83 36.19
CA VAL A 58 -6.06 -24.18 34.97
C VAL A 58 -5.01 -23.28 34.32
N LEU A 59 -4.31 -22.46 35.11
CA LEU A 59 -3.23 -21.60 34.62
C LEU A 59 -2.10 -22.40 33.98
N LEU A 60 -1.71 -23.51 34.60
CA LEU A 60 -0.71 -24.40 34.05
C LEU A 60 -1.19 -25.07 32.75
N ALA A 61 -2.45 -25.49 32.66
CA ALA A 61 -3.03 -26.04 31.44
C ALA A 61 -3.00 -25.03 30.28
N VAL A 62 -3.37 -23.76 30.55
CA VAL A 62 -3.29 -22.68 29.56
C VAL A 62 -1.84 -22.44 29.12
N ALA A 63 -0.88 -22.42 30.05
CA ALA A 63 0.53 -22.26 29.73
C ALA A 63 1.06 -23.38 28.82
N VAL A 64 0.68 -24.64 29.08
CA VAL A 64 1.04 -25.79 28.23
C VAL A 64 0.45 -25.64 26.83
N ILE A 65 -0.79 -25.19 26.70
CA ILE A 65 -1.44 -24.96 25.40
C ILE A 65 -0.75 -23.83 24.63
N LEU A 66 -0.36 -22.73 25.29
CA LEU A 66 0.38 -21.63 24.66
C LEU A 66 1.75 -22.10 24.15
N ILE A 67 2.48 -22.92 24.92
CA ILE A 67 3.76 -23.50 24.51
C ILE A 67 3.61 -24.46 23.31
N ALA A 68 2.49 -25.18 23.24
CA ALA A 68 2.18 -26.05 22.09
C ALA A 68 1.94 -25.27 20.78
N ARG A 69 1.82 -23.93 20.85
CA ARG A 69 1.59 -22.99 19.74
C ARG A 69 0.41 -23.43 18.86
N PRO A 70 -0.84 -23.15 19.26
CA PRO A 70 -2.01 -23.37 18.42
C PRO A 70 -1.92 -22.46 17.18
N GLN A 71 -2.07 -23.06 16.00
CA GLN A 71 -2.06 -22.36 14.73
C GLN A 71 -3.37 -22.58 13.98
N VAL A 72 -3.79 -21.54 13.28
CA VAL A 72 -4.91 -21.59 12.34
C VAL A 72 -4.37 -21.17 10.98
N LEU A 73 -4.79 -21.89 9.93
CA LEU A 73 -4.54 -21.45 8.57
C LEU A 73 -5.39 -20.21 8.32
N GLN A 74 -4.75 -19.06 8.25
CA GLN A 74 -5.40 -17.84 7.85
C GLN A 74 -5.19 -17.69 6.35
N VAL A 75 -6.28 -17.44 5.62
CA VAL A 75 -6.16 -16.95 4.25
C VAL A 75 -5.54 -15.55 4.38
N PRO A 76 -4.34 -15.30 3.85
CA PRO A 76 -3.75 -13.98 3.91
C PRO A 76 -4.71 -13.02 3.24
N ASP A 77 -4.78 -11.78 3.73
CA ASP A 77 -5.41 -10.74 2.95
C ASP A 77 -4.80 -10.76 1.55
N ARG A 78 -5.65 -10.71 0.54
CA ARG A 78 -5.21 -10.73 -0.84
C ARG A 78 -4.31 -9.52 -1.06
N ASP A 79 -2.99 -9.74 -1.11
CA ASP A 79 -2.06 -8.68 -1.45
C ASP A 79 -2.41 -8.20 -2.86
N ARG A 80 -2.80 -6.93 -2.94
CA ARG A 80 -2.94 -6.23 -4.22
C ARG A 80 -1.57 -6.20 -4.86
N VAL A 81 -1.45 -6.71 -6.09
CA VAL A 81 -0.31 -6.42 -6.95
C VAL A 81 -0.35 -4.92 -7.19
N ALA A 82 0.59 -4.20 -6.58
CA ALA A 82 0.68 -2.77 -6.70
C ALA A 82 0.89 -2.41 -8.18
N THR A 83 -0.06 -1.67 -8.73
CA THR A 83 0.12 -1.09 -10.06
C THR A 83 1.02 0.13 -9.91
N HIS A 84 1.98 0.28 -10.82
CA HIS A 84 2.83 1.46 -10.87
C HIS A 84 2.12 2.52 -11.72
N ILE A 85 1.82 3.69 -11.16
CA ILE A 85 1.08 4.75 -11.84
C ILE A 85 1.93 6.01 -11.85
N THR A 86 2.20 6.58 -13.03
CA THR A 86 2.83 7.89 -13.15
C THR A 86 1.84 8.89 -13.69
N VAL A 87 1.55 9.93 -12.91
CA VAL A 87 0.75 11.06 -13.37
C VAL A 87 1.69 12.11 -13.95
N CYS A 88 1.50 12.43 -15.22
CA CYS A 88 2.22 13.46 -15.94
C CYS A 88 1.31 14.69 -16.06
N MET A 89 1.56 15.69 -15.22
CA MET A 89 0.72 16.89 -15.07
C MET A 89 1.32 18.07 -15.82
N ASP A 90 0.49 18.70 -16.65
CA ASP A 90 0.80 19.95 -17.33
C ASP A 90 0.76 21.13 -16.34
N VAL A 91 1.82 21.93 -16.34
CA VAL A 91 1.94 23.16 -15.54
C VAL A 91 2.20 24.40 -16.40
N SER A 92 1.89 24.32 -17.69
CA SER A 92 1.98 25.43 -18.63
C SER A 92 1.04 26.59 -18.26
N GLY A 93 1.23 27.74 -18.93
CA GLY A 93 0.44 28.94 -18.63
C GLY A 93 -1.07 28.74 -18.80
N SER A 94 -1.50 27.89 -19.74
CA SER A 94 -2.91 27.63 -20.03
C SER A 94 -3.61 26.80 -18.95
N MET A 95 -2.86 26.06 -18.14
CA MET A 95 -3.39 25.35 -16.95
C MET A 95 -3.78 26.30 -15.80
N SER A 96 -3.42 27.59 -15.90
CA SER A 96 -3.86 28.64 -14.97
C SER A 96 -5.21 29.26 -15.36
N VAL A 97 -5.80 28.86 -16.49
CA VAL A 97 -7.10 29.36 -16.94
C VAL A 97 -8.22 28.81 -16.04
N GLY A 98 -9.23 29.64 -15.77
CA GLY A 98 -10.40 29.25 -15.00
C GLY A 98 -11.23 28.16 -15.68
N MET A 99 -11.70 27.22 -14.87
CA MET A 99 -12.62 26.13 -15.21
C MET A 99 -13.68 26.04 -14.12
N GLY A 100 -14.81 26.72 -14.32
CA GLY A 100 -15.83 26.89 -13.27
C GLY A 100 -15.28 27.76 -12.13
N ASP A 101 -15.36 27.24 -10.90
CA ASP A 101 -14.96 27.95 -9.67
C ASP A 101 -13.45 27.89 -9.38
N GLN A 102 -12.69 27.06 -10.11
CA GLN A 102 -11.27 26.81 -9.87
C GLN A 102 -10.45 26.92 -11.16
N ASN A 103 -9.13 26.94 -11.07
CA ASN A 103 -8.29 26.84 -12.27
C ASN A 103 -8.25 25.39 -12.80
N ARG A 104 -7.90 25.19 -14.08
CA ARG A 104 -7.72 23.86 -14.70
C ARG A 104 -6.78 22.98 -13.89
N TYR A 105 -5.64 23.54 -13.45
CA TYR A 105 -4.68 22.86 -12.58
C TYR A 105 -5.29 22.43 -11.24
N GLU A 106 -6.03 23.32 -10.57
CA GLU A 106 -6.61 23.04 -9.26
C GLU A 106 -7.67 21.94 -9.34
N SER A 107 -8.49 21.98 -10.38
CA SER A 107 -9.49 20.94 -10.67
C SER A 107 -8.82 19.58 -10.91
N ALA A 108 -7.74 19.56 -11.69
CA ALA A 108 -6.97 18.36 -11.97
C ALA A 108 -6.26 17.81 -10.71
N ALA A 109 -5.66 18.69 -9.91
CA ALA A 109 -5.01 18.34 -8.65
C ALA A 109 -6.02 17.74 -7.65
N ALA A 110 -7.22 18.31 -7.53
CA ALA A 110 -8.28 17.79 -6.68
C ALA A 110 -8.78 16.40 -7.13
N ALA A 111 -8.83 16.17 -8.46
CA ALA A 111 -9.18 14.87 -9.00
C ALA A 111 -8.09 13.82 -8.76
N ILE A 112 -6.81 14.17 -8.92
CA ILE A 112 -5.68 13.29 -8.58
C ILE A 112 -5.67 12.96 -7.09
N GLN A 113 -5.90 13.95 -6.23
CA GLN A 113 -6.02 13.71 -4.79
C GLN A 113 -7.13 12.69 -4.50
N SER A 114 -8.31 12.86 -5.11
CA SER A 114 -9.42 11.91 -4.99
C SER A 114 -9.04 10.51 -5.51
N PHE A 115 -8.34 10.44 -6.64
CA PHE A 115 -7.82 9.21 -7.23
C PHE A 115 -6.85 8.48 -6.28
N THR A 116 -5.97 9.21 -5.59
CA THR A 116 -5.08 8.61 -4.60
C THR A 116 -5.80 8.04 -3.37
N TYR A 117 -7.03 8.44 -3.06
CA TYR A 117 -7.80 7.81 -1.97
C TYR A 117 -8.44 6.49 -2.41
N ALA A 118 -8.83 6.38 -3.68
CA ALA A 118 -9.40 5.13 -4.22
C ALA A 118 -8.34 4.03 -4.38
N ARG A 119 -7.07 4.42 -4.58
CA ARG A 119 -5.95 3.57 -4.98
C ARG A 119 -5.00 3.19 -3.83
N GLU A 120 -5.51 3.01 -2.61
CA GLU A 120 -4.67 2.57 -1.48
C GLU A 120 -4.01 1.20 -1.78
N GLY A 121 -2.67 1.18 -1.79
CA GLY A 121 -1.83 0.03 -2.11
C GLY A 121 -1.03 0.13 -3.41
N ASP A 122 -1.41 1.02 -4.33
CA ASP A 122 -0.65 1.27 -5.57
C ASP A 122 0.52 2.23 -5.33
N ALA A 123 1.53 2.17 -6.22
CA ALA A 123 2.64 3.11 -6.19
C ALA A 123 2.36 4.23 -7.19
N ILE A 124 2.34 5.49 -6.74
CA ILE A 124 2.03 6.65 -7.57
C ILE A 124 3.21 7.62 -7.61
N GLY A 125 3.58 8.06 -8.80
CA GLY A 125 4.57 9.10 -9.07
C GLY A 125 3.92 10.33 -9.71
N LEU A 126 4.55 11.49 -9.53
CA LEU A 126 4.09 12.76 -10.10
C LEU A 126 5.24 13.41 -10.89
N THR A 127 5.04 13.57 -12.18
CA THR A 127 5.92 14.31 -13.08
C THR A 127 5.20 15.57 -13.52
N LEU A 128 5.85 16.73 -13.40
CA LEU A 128 5.35 18.00 -13.92
C LEU A 128 6.01 18.26 -15.26
N PHE A 129 5.30 18.86 -16.19
CA PHE A 129 5.89 19.27 -17.45
C PHE A 129 5.34 20.60 -17.94
N GLY A 130 6.18 21.29 -18.69
CA GLY A 130 5.83 22.44 -19.48
C GLY A 130 6.80 22.51 -20.65
N SER A 131 7.69 23.50 -20.67
CA SER A 131 8.81 23.55 -21.63
C SER A 131 9.88 22.45 -21.41
N TRP A 132 9.88 21.79 -20.26
CA TRP A 132 10.69 20.61 -19.99
C TRP A 132 10.00 19.76 -18.91
N PRO A 133 10.23 18.45 -18.89
CA PRO A 133 9.73 17.60 -17.82
C PRO A 133 10.59 17.71 -16.56
N LEU A 134 9.95 17.57 -15.41
CA LEU A 134 10.58 17.55 -14.10
C LEU A 134 9.91 16.47 -13.25
N ARG A 135 10.71 15.54 -12.74
CA ARG A 135 10.24 14.58 -11.74
C ARG A 135 10.00 15.30 -10.43
N TRP A 136 8.75 15.41 -10.02
CA TRP A 136 8.37 16.13 -8.80
C TRP A 136 8.32 15.21 -7.60
N VAL A 137 7.66 14.06 -7.76
CA VAL A 137 7.64 12.98 -6.77
C VAL A 137 7.98 11.68 -7.50
N PRO A 138 9.06 10.96 -7.10
CA PRO A 138 9.35 9.64 -7.64
C PRO A 138 8.22 8.68 -7.25
N LEU A 139 8.10 7.58 -7.99
CA LEU A 139 7.14 6.53 -7.70
C LEU A 139 7.25 6.07 -6.24
N THR A 140 6.15 6.19 -5.48
CA THR A 140 6.10 5.89 -4.05
C THR A 140 4.79 5.22 -3.66
N LYS A 141 4.83 4.34 -2.66
CA LYS A 141 3.63 3.75 -2.03
C LYS A 141 2.99 4.69 -1.00
N ASP A 142 3.72 5.71 -0.54
CA ASP A 142 3.17 6.72 0.35
C ASP A 142 2.44 7.81 -0.44
N LEU A 143 1.13 7.62 -0.58
CA LEU A 143 0.27 8.52 -1.34
C LEU A 143 0.08 9.89 -0.66
N GLN A 144 0.40 10.04 0.62
CA GLN A 144 0.31 11.34 1.30
C GLN A 144 1.35 12.32 0.74
N VAL A 145 2.50 11.82 0.30
CA VAL A 145 3.54 12.65 -0.34
C VAL A 145 2.98 13.31 -1.60
N ILE A 146 2.24 12.57 -2.44
CA ILE A 146 1.62 13.10 -3.66
C ILE A 146 0.61 14.20 -3.32
N ARG A 147 -0.26 13.95 -2.33
CA ARG A 147 -1.29 14.92 -1.90
C ARG A 147 -0.68 16.22 -1.40
N ASN A 148 0.39 16.14 -0.61
CA ASN A 148 1.10 17.31 -0.10
C ASN A 148 1.89 18.02 -1.21
N ALA A 149 2.43 17.28 -2.16
CA ALA A 149 3.24 17.82 -3.26
C ALA A 149 2.41 18.62 -4.28
N LEU A 150 1.14 18.26 -4.49
CA LEU A 150 0.22 18.94 -5.42
C LEU A 150 -0.03 20.41 -5.06
N ALA A 151 -0.01 20.76 -3.77
CA ALA A 151 -0.17 22.15 -3.34
C ALA A 151 0.99 23.04 -3.84
N PHE A 152 2.20 22.49 -3.93
CA PHE A 152 3.40 23.20 -4.38
C PHE A 152 3.63 23.14 -5.89
N ALA A 153 3.01 22.18 -6.57
CA ALA A 153 3.14 21.97 -8.01
C ALA A 153 2.36 22.97 -8.88
N ASN A 154 1.64 23.93 -8.28
CA ASN A 154 0.84 24.93 -9.01
C ASN A 154 1.67 25.70 -10.06
N PRO A 155 1.16 25.88 -11.30
CA PRO A 155 1.82 26.66 -12.36
C PRO A 155 2.34 28.03 -11.89
N ARG A 156 1.62 28.69 -10.97
CA ARG A 156 2.01 30.00 -10.41
C ARG A 156 3.30 29.96 -9.60
N ASN A 157 3.64 28.81 -9.03
CA ASN A 157 4.84 28.61 -8.24
C ASN A 157 6.02 28.10 -9.09
N GLN A 158 5.79 27.80 -10.38
CA GLN A 158 6.81 27.23 -11.25
C GLN A 158 7.72 28.31 -11.87
N PRO A 159 8.95 27.95 -12.26
CA PRO A 159 9.86 28.87 -12.93
C PRO A 159 9.26 29.40 -14.23
N ARG A 160 9.47 30.69 -14.53
CA ARG A 160 8.95 31.36 -15.73
C ARG A 160 9.26 30.64 -17.06
N GLY A 161 10.35 29.88 -17.13
CA GLY A 161 10.70 29.13 -18.33
C GLY A 161 9.84 27.88 -18.58
N MET A 162 8.99 27.47 -17.64
CA MET A 162 8.13 26.29 -17.75
C MET A 162 6.77 26.58 -18.41
N GLY A 163 6.56 27.78 -18.96
CA GLY A 163 5.26 28.21 -19.49
C GLY A 163 4.84 27.60 -20.85
N GLY A 164 5.72 26.90 -21.57
CA GLY A 164 5.39 26.18 -22.80
C GLY A 164 4.89 24.76 -22.55
N THR A 165 4.68 23.99 -23.62
CA THR A 165 4.12 22.63 -23.55
C THR A 165 4.88 21.68 -24.47
N MET A 166 5.63 20.75 -23.88
CA MET A 166 6.43 19.71 -24.55
C MET A 166 6.04 18.31 -24.06
N ILE A 167 4.94 17.80 -24.60
CA ILE A 167 4.36 16.49 -24.26
C ILE A 167 5.28 15.34 -24.69
N GLY A 168 5.84 15.36 -25.90
CA GLY A 168 6.65 14.26 -26.40
C GLY A 168 7.91 14.01 -25.56
N SER A 169 8.57 15.10 -25.18
CA SER A 169 9.66 15.10 -24.20
C SER A 169 9.23 14.54 -22.85
N ALA A 170 8.05 14.94 -22.35
CA ALA A 170 7.55 14.50 -21.06
C ALA A 170 7.23 13.00 -21.04
N LEU A 171 6.57 12.49 -22.09
CA LEU A 171 6.27 11.07 -22.23
C LEU A 171 7.53 10.22 -22.28
N THR A 172 8.55 10.66 -23.03
CA THR A 172 9.84 9.98 -23.10
C THR A 172 10.53 9.94 -21.74
N TYR A 173 10.51 11.06 -21.01
CA TYR A 173 11.10 11.15 -19.67
C TYR A 173 10.38 10.26 -18.65
N CYS A 174 9.04 10.21 -18.71
CA CYS A 174 8.24 9.33 -17.87
C CYS A 174 8.55 7.85 -18.16
N ALA A 175 8.66 7.46 -19.44
CA ALA A 175 8.98 6.08 -19.81
C ALA A 175 10.31 5.61 -19.21
N ASP A 176 11.37 6.42 -19.37
CA ASP A 176 12.71 6.08 -18.90
C ASP A 176 12.81 6.01 -17.38
N ASN A 177 12.09 6.89 -16.68
CA ASN A 177 12.13 6.95 -15.23
C ASN A 177 11.26 5.89 -14.58
N MET A 178 10.05 5.71 -15.07
CA MET A 178 9.09 4.75 -14.53
C MET A 178 9.63 3.33 -14.60
N GLN A 179 10.33 2.96 -15.69
CA GLN A 179 10.98 1.65 -15.79
C GLN A 179 12.02 1.42 -14.69
N ARG A 180 12.84 2.42 -14.40
CA ARG A 180 13.88 2.36 -13.35
C ARG A 180 13.27 2.35 -11.95
N GLU A 181 12.24 3.16 -11.72
CA GLU A 181 11.59 3.27 -10.41
C GLU A 181 10.75 2.04 -10.07
N ALA A 182 10.01 1.50 -11.04
CA ALA A 182 9.29 0.23 -10.88
C ALA A 182 10.26 -0.90 -10.51
N ALA A 183 11.39 -1.03 -11.23
CA ALA A 183 12.39 -2.06 -10.93
C ALA A 183 12.95 -1.95 -9.49
N ARG A 184 13.14 -0.73 -8.98
CA ARG A 184 13.55 -0.48 -7.59
C ARG A 184 12.47 -0.87 -6.58
N LEU A 185 11.21 -0.52 -6.85
CA LEU A 185 10.08 -0.83 -5.95
C LEU A 185 9.75 -2.32 -5.92
N ASP A 186 9.93 -3.01 -7.05
CA ASP A 186 9.70 -4.45 -7.17
C ASP A 186 10.88 -5.27 -6.65
N GLY A 187 12.00 -4.63 -6.27
CA GLY A 187 13.21 -5.31 -5.81
C GLY A 187 13.91 -6.13 -6.89
N THR A 188 13.59 -5.90 -8.16
CA THR A 188 14.21 -6.58 -9.32
C THR A 188 15.46 -5.87 -9.83
N ASP A 189 15.75 -4.67 -9.31
CA ASP A 189 16.99 -3.94 -9.58
C ASP A 189 18.19 -4.60 -8.84
N VAL A 190 18.95 -5.42 -9.57
CA VAL A 190 20.16 -6.10 -9.07
C VAL A 190 21.41 -5.18 -9.17
N GLY A 191 21.25 -3.91 -9.58
CA GLY A 191 22.35 -2.98 -9.80
C GLY A 191 22.75 -2.22 -8.54
N HIS A 192 23.99 -2.38 -8.07
CA HIS A 192 24.60 -1.43 -7.15
C HIS A 192 24.62 -0.04 -7.82
N GLN A 193 23.79 0.89 -7.34
CA GLN A 193 23.77 2.25 -7.86
C GLN A 193 25.06 2.96 -7.43
N SER A 194 26.07 2.89 -8.30
CA SER A 194 27.26 3.72 -8.19
C SER A 194 26.82 5.19 -8.20
N VAL A 195 27.37 5.99 -7.30
CA VAL A 195 27.18 7.45 -7.22
C VAL A 195 27.43 8.13 -8.57
N ASP A 196 28.27 7.54 -9.43
CA ASP A 196 28.56 8.05 -10.77
C ASP A 196 27.41 7.86 -11.76
N GLN A 197 26.52 6.89 -11.52
CA GLN A 197 25.30 6.71 -12.31
C GLN A 197 24.25 7.76 -11.96
N TRP A 198 24.10 8.10 -10.67
CA TRP A 198 23.29 9.25 -10.25
C TRP A 198 23.82 10.58 -10.80
N LYS A 199 25.15 10.79 -10.78
CA LYS A 199 25.77 11.97 -11.39
C LYS A 199 25.53 12.04 -12.89
N ARG A 200 25.54 10.90 -13.60
CA ARG A 200 25.22 10.80 -15.03
C ARG A 200 23.75 11.08 -15.31
N ASP A 201 22.83 10.61 -14.48
CA ASP A 201 21.39 10.90 -14.62
C ASP A 201 21.10 12.38 -14.37
N ARG A 202 21.74 12.99 -13.37
CA ARG A 202 21.69 14.45 -13.13
C ARG A 202 22.34 15.25 -14.26
N ALA A 203 23.45 14.76 -14.81
CA ALA A 203 24.09 15.37 -15.97
C ALA A 203 23.22 15.23 -17.23
N ALA A 204 22.53 14.10 -17.41
CA ALA A 204 21.56 13.89 -18.48
C ALA A 204 20.36 14.82 -18.34
N GLU A 205 19.88 15.07 -17.11
CA GLU A 205 18.84 16.07 -16.81
C GLU A 205 19.30 17.49 -17.15
N GLN A 206 20.57 17.83 -16.85
CA GLN A 206 21.17 19.11 -17.24
C GLN A 206 21.46 19.23 -18.74
N LEU A 207 21.80 18.11 -19.40
CA LEU A 207 22.00 18.04 -20.84
C LEU A 207 20.66 18.11 -21.58
N PHE A 208 19.61 17.52 -21.04
CA PHE A 208 18.24 17.65 -21.54
C PHE A 208 17.81 19.11 -21.49
N ARG A 209 18.17 19.83 -20.41
CA ARG A 209 17.99 21.29 -20.29
C ARG A 209 18.75 22.09 -21.34
N ARG A 210 19.84 21.55 -21.90
CA ARG A 210 20.59 22.15 -23.02
C ARG A 210 20.08 21.71 -24.39
N ALA A 211 19.64 20.47 -24.52
CA ALA A 211 19.10 19.89 -25.75
C ALA A 211 17.68 20.40 -26.06
N SER A 212 16.86 20.72 -25.05
CA SER A 212 15.57 21.38 -25.24
C SER A 212 15.71 22.83 -25.77
N LEU A 213 16.92 23.40 -25.77
CA LEU A 213 17.26 24.68 -26.37
C LEU A 213 17.91 24.53 -27.77
N GLY A 214 18.17 23.31 -28.24
CA GLY A 214 18.85 23.02 -29.50
C GLY A 214 18.23 21.81 -30.19
N SER A 215 17.43 22.08 -31.22
CA SER A 215 16.84 21.12 -32.16
C SER A 215 17.67 19.85 -32.43
N SER A 216 16.96 18.72 -32.40
CA SER A 216 17.20 17.46 -33.15
C SER A 216 18.51 16.71 -32.89
N ALA A 217 18.46 15.65 -32.06
CA ALA A 217 19.43 14.56 -32.11
C ALA A 217 18.80 13.21 -31.77
N THR A 218 18.94 12.27 -32.69
CA THR A 218 18.56 10.86 -32.65
C THR A 218 19.43 10.10 -31.64
N MET A 219 18.83 9.42 -30.68
CA MET A 219 19.54 8.54 -29.73
C MET A 219 19.20 7.08 -30.02
N GLY A 220 20.23 6.26 -30.25
CA GLY A 220 20.10 4.84 -30.61
C GLY A 220 19.64 3.94 -29.45
N PRO A 221 19.17 2.70 -29.75
CA PRO A 221 18.53 1.84 -28.77
C PRO A 221 19.57 1.22 -27.84
N SER A 222 19.33 1.30 -26.53
CA SER A 222 20.14 0.61 -25.53
C SER A 222 19.31 -0.46 -24.80
N ALA A 223 19.87 -1.67 -24.82
CA ALA A 223 19.67 -2.82 -23.95
C ALA A 223 18.22 -3.32 -23.72
N ARG A 224 17.90 -4.35 -24.49
CA ARG A 224 16.76 -5.28 -24.34
C ARG A 224 16.85 -6.03 -23.00
N GLY A 225 16.11 -5.58 -22.00
CA GLY A 225 15.79 -6.37 -20.81
C GLY A 225 14.55 -7.22 -21.08
N THR A 226 14.69 -8.54 -20.95
CA THR A 226 13.58 -9.50 -21.13
C THR A 226 12.57 -9.37 -19.99
N ALA A 227 11.53 -8.56 -20.18
CA ALA A 227 10.31 -8.63 -19.40
C ALA A 227 9.26 -9.37 -20.24
N SER A 228 9.04 -10.64 -19.89
CA SER A 228 7.96 -11.46 -20.42
C SER A 228 6.62 -10.96 -19.84
N SER A 229 6.04 -9.91 -20.41
CA SER A 229 4.63 -9.60 -20.23
C SER A 229 3.82 -10.22 -21.37
N ILE A 230 2.81 -11.00 -21.01
CA ILE A 230 1.80 -11.53 -21.93
C ILE A 230 1.28 -10.37 -22.82
N PRO A 231 1.12 -10.56 -24.14
CA PRO A 231 0.62 -9.49 -25.01
C PRO A 231 -0.75 -9.01 -24.52
N GLY A 232 -0.83 -7.76 -24.09
CA GLY A 232 -2.10 -7.09 -23.77
C GLY A 232 -2.35 -6.67 -22.32
N THR A 233 -1.37 -6.72 -21.40
CA THR A 233 -1.57 -6.01 -20.12
C THR A 233 -0.27 -5.48 -19.52
N SER A 234 -0.20 -4.16 -19.40
CA SER A 234 0.86 -3.42 -18.72
C SER A 234 0.62 -3.42 -17.20
N ASP A 235 1.67 -3.59 -16.41
CA ASP A 235 1.63 -3.35 -14.96
C ASP A 235 1.93 -1.88 -14.62
N ARG A 236 2.04 -1.03 -15.65
CA ARG A 236 2.48 0.37 -15.59
C ARG A 236 1.49 1.27 -16.32
N LEU A 237 0.91 2.19 -15.57
CA LEU A 237 -0.08 3.14 -16.04
C LEU A 237 0.54 4.54 -16.12
N LEU A 238 0.38 5.23 -17.25
CA LEU A 238 0.72 6.63 -17.38
C LEU A 238 -0.56 7.44 -17.61
N ILE A 239 -0.81 8.43 -16.74
CA ILE A 239 -1.95 9.34 -16.89
C ILE A 239 -1.40 10.71 -17.26
N LEU A 240 -1.58 11.11 -18.52
CA LEU A 240 -1.23 12.44 -19.01
C LEU A 240 -2.41 13.38 -18.79
N VAL A 241 -2.20 14.49 -18.09
CA VAL A 241 -3.20 15.53 -17.85
C VAL A 241 -2.70 16.82 -18.49
N SER A 242 -3.37 17.28 -19.55
CA SER A 242 -2.93 18.43 -20.37
C SER A 242 -4.11 19.05 -21.11
N ASP A 243 -3.96 20.26 -21.63
CA ASP A 243 -4.89 20.86 -22.59
C ASP A 243 -4.43 20.69 -24.05
N GLY A 244 -3.45 19.82 -24.30
CA GLY A 244 -3.25 19.10 -25.56
C GLY A 244 -2.38 19.77 -26.64
N ALA A 245 -2.08 21.07 -26.55
CA ALA A 245 -1.26 21.71 -27.58
C ALA A 245 0.24 21.54 -27.28
N SER A 246 0.91 20.62 -27.99
CA SER A 246 2.37 20.41 -27.84
C SER A 246 3.16 20.97 -29.00
N GLY A 247 4.27 21.65 -28.70
CA GLY A 247 5.20 22.16 -29.73
C GLY A 247 6.14 21.11 -30.34
N ASP A 248 6.21 19.91 -29.75
CA ASP A 248 7.19 18.86 -30.08
C ASP A 248 6.58 17.58 -30.70
N LEU A 249 5.29 17.63 -31.10
CA LEU A 249 4.55 16.52 -31.71
C LEU A 249 4.08 16.87 -33.13
N ASN A 250 5.01 17.29 -33.99
CA ASN A 250 4.67 17.84 -35.32
C ASN A 250 4.81 16.81 -36.46
N GLY A 251 5.30 15.60 -36.20
CA GLY A 251 5.52 14.57 -37.23
C GLY A 251 5.16 13.16 -36.77
N GLN A 252 4.70 12.33 -37.71
CA GLN A 252 4.32 10.95 -37.44
C GLN A 252 5.48 10.12 -36.88
N ASP A 253 6.70 10.33 -37.38
CA ASP A 253 7.89 9.63 -36.87
C ASP A 253 8.14 9.86 -35.38
N GLN A 254 7.80 11.04 -34.84
CA GLN A 254 7.93 11.33 -33.42
C GLN A 254 6.88 10.55 -32.61
N ILE A 255 5.63 10.55 -33.09
CA ILE A 255 4.50 9.81 -32.51
C ILE A 255 4.83 8.32 -32.43
N ASP A 256 5.33 7.75 -33.53
CA ASP A 256 5.64 6.32 -33.62
C ASP A 256 6.80 5.94 -32.67
N ARG A 257 7.87 6.76 -32.62
CA ARG A 257 8.99 6.54 -31.69
C ARG A 257 8.56 6.60 -30.23
N ILE A 258 7.73 7.57 -29.85
CA ILE A 258 7.24 7.70 -28.47
C ILE A 258 6.32 6.53 -28.12
N SER A 259 5.40 6.17 -29.03
CA SER A 259 4.49 5.04 -28.85
C SER A 259 5.25 3.73 -28.68
N GLN A 260 6.26 3.49 -29.53
CA GLN A 260 7.12 2.31 -29.41
C GLN A 260 7.87 2.31 -28.08
N ARG A 261 8.41 3.44 -27.63
CA ARG A 261 9.14 3.51 -26.37
C ARG A 261 8.26 3.27 -25.15
N LEU A 262 7.02 3.74 -25.16
CA LEU A 262 6.04 3.44 -24.12
C LEU A 262 5.67 1.95 -24.11
N ASN A 263 5.48 1.36 -25.29
CA ASN A 263 5.21 -0.08 -25.43
C ASN A 263 6.39 -0.95 -24.97
N ASP A 264 7.63 -0.58 -25.32
CA ASP A 264 8.85 -1.26 -24.89
C ASP A 264 9.04 -1.19 -23.37
N ALA A 265 8.60 -0.09 -22.75
CA ALA A 265 8.57 0.07 -21.31
C ALA A 265 7.37 -0.63 -20.63
N GLY A 266 6.46 -1.21 -21.42
CA GLY A 266 5.24 -1.85 -20.96
C GLY A 266 4.29 -0.87 -20.27
N ILE A 267 4.16 0.35 -20.78
CA ILE A 267 3.35 1.43 -20.20
C ILE A 267 2.09 1.64 -21.04
N THR A 268 0.92 1.60 -20.41
CA THR A 268 -0.34 2.03 -21.03
C THR A 268 -0.65 3.47 -20.66
N MET A 269 -0.85 4.30 -21.68
CA MET A 269 -1.09 5.73 -21.53
C MET A 269 -2.57 6.07 -21.67
N TYR A 270 -3.11 6.76 -20.67
CA TYR A 270 -4.38 7.47 -20.77
C TYR A 270 -4.13 8.97 -20.79
N HIS A 271 -4.86 9.67 -21.65
CA HIS A 271 -4.80 11.13 -21.74
C HIS A 271 -6.11 11.75 -21.27
N ILE A 272 -6.02 12.73 -20.37
CA ILE A 272 -7.14 13.54 -19.92
C ILE A 272 -6.91 14.94 -20.48
N HIS A 273 -7.65 15.25 -21.54
CA HIS A 273 -7.64 16.56 -22.16
C HIS A 273 -8.55 17.51 -21.38
N ILE A 274 -8.00 18.60 -20.86
CA ILE A 274 -8.75 19.58 -20.08
C ILE A 274 -9.05 20.80 -20.94
N GLY A 275 -10.31 20.97 -21.34
CA GLY A 275 -10.71 22.07 -22.19
C GLY A 275 -12.04 21.82 -22.90
N SER A 276 -12.45 22.80 -23.71
CA SER A 276 -13.60 22.68 -24.61
C SER A 276 -13.21 22.20 -26.01
N ASP A 277 -11.91 22.11 -26.27
CA ASP A 277 -11.38 21.83 -27.60
C ASP A 277 -11.34 20.32 -27.86
N THR A 278 -11.21 19.97 -29.14
CA THR A 278 -11.07 18.56 -29.54
C THR A 278 -9.72 18.02 -29.11
N ILE A 279 -9.70 16.76 -28.64
CA ILE A 279 -8.47 16.07 -28.28
C ILE A 279 -7.51 16.04 -29.48
N PRO A 280 -6.27 16.54 -29.34
CA PRO A 280 -5.31 16.56 -30.43
C PRO A 280 -4.95 15.16 -30.93
N ALA A 281 -4.98 14.99 -32.25
CA ALA A 281 -4.72 13.72 -32.93
C ALA A 281 -3.37 13.05 -32.57
N PRO A 282 -2.26 13.81 -32.40
CA PRO A 282 -0.98 13.20 -32.01
C PRO A 282 -1.06 12.45 -30.68
N VAL A 283 -1.67 13.06 -29.66
CA VAL A 283 -1.72 12.51 -28.30
C VAL A 283 -2.69 11.33 -28.22
N SER A 284 -3.83 11.42 -28.91
CA SER A 284 -4.80 10.31 -28.96
C SER A 284 -4.26 9.10 -29.72
N SER A 285 -3.43 9.33 -30.76
CA SER A 285 -2.75 8.24 -31.49
C SER A 285 -1.75 7.51 -30.59
N ILE A 286 -0.97 8.23 -29.78
CA ILE A 286 -0.04 7.62 -28.82
C ILE A 286 -0.80 6.81 -27.76
N ALA A 287 -1.85 7.38 -27.16
CA ALA A 287 -2.64 6.69 -26.14
C ALA A 287 -3.19 5.35 -26.66
N ARG A 288 -3.83 5.36 -27.85
CA ARG A 288 -4.37 4.16 -28.48
C ARG A 288 -3.29 3.14 -28.88
N ALA A 289 -2.15 3.61 -29.36
CA ALA A 289 -1.02 2.74 -29.71
C ALA A 289 -0.44 1.98 -28.50
N THR A 290 -0.65 2.50 -27.28
CA THR A 290 -0.24 1.85 -26.01
C THR A 290 -1.32 1.01 -25.33
N GLY A 291 -2.48 0.85 -25.99
CA GLY A 291 -3.63 0.13 -25.45
C GLY A 291 -4.48 0.94 -24.47
N GLY A 292 -4.26 2.25 -24.35
CA GLY A 292 -5.09 3.16 -23.56
C GLY A 292 -6.02 3.99 -24.42
N ASP A 293 -6.55 5.07 -23.86
CA ASP A 293 -7.47 5.97 -24.57
C ASP A 293 -7.33 7.43 -24.11
N ALA A 294 -7.93 8.35 -24.86
CA ALA A 294 -7.95 9.77 -24.56
C ALA A 294 -9.38 10.25 -24.26
N PHE A 295 -9.52 10.98 -23.15
CA PHE A 295 -10.79 11.48 -22.64
C PHE A 295 -10.81 13.00 -22.64
N LEU A 296 -11.99 13.58 -22.91
CA LEU A 296 -12.24 15.02 -22.89
C LEU A 296 -12.94 15.40 -21.59
N ALA A 297 -12.35 16.32 -20.83
CA ALA A 297 -12.89 16.86 -19.61
C ALA A 297 -13.19 18.36 -19.77
N THR A 298 -14.48 18.71 -19.83
CA THR A 298 -14.95 20.09 -19.99
C THR A 298 -15.20 20.80 -18.66
N ASN A 299 -15.33 20.05 -17.56
CA ASN A 299 -15.60 20.55 -16.22
C ASN A 299 -14.85 19.73 -15.15
N SER A 300 -14.80 20.27 -13.93
CA SER A 300 -14.12 19.64 -12.78
C SER A 300 -14.71 18.27 -12.42
N ASP A 301 -16.04 18.12 -12.50
CA ASP A 301 -16.72 16.84 -12.25
C ASP A 301 -16.37 15.79 -13.31
N GLY A 302 -16.25 16.19 -14.57
CA GLY A 302 -15.84 15.34 -15.68
C GLY A 302 -14.44 14.78 -15.48
N ILE A 303 -13.49 15.59 -14.99
CA ILE A 303 -12.15 15.10 -14.65
C ILE A 303 -12.25 13.98 -13.61
N ARG A 304 -13.03 14.19 -12.53
CA ARG A 304 -13.22 13.18 -11.48
C ARG A 304 -13.86 11.90 -12.02
N LEU A 305 -14.87 12.01 -12.87
CA LEU A 305 -15.53 10.87 -13.50
C LEU A 305 -14.57 10.08 -14.39
N ILE A 306 -13.69 10.76 -15.14
CA ILE A 306 -12.69 10.11 -15.97
C ILE A 306 -11.67 9.36 -15.12
N PHE A 307 -11.17 9.95 -14.03
CA PHE A 307 -10.28 9.23 -13.09
C PHE A 307 -10.96 8.00 -12.49
N ASN A 308 -12.24 8.11 -12.11
CA ASN A 308 -13.02 6.96 -11.62
C ASN A 308 -13.26 5.91 -12.71
N HIS A 309 -13.39 6.32 -13.97
CA HIS A 309 -13.54 5.39 -15.09
C HIS A 309 -12.23 4.66 -15.39
N ILE A 310 -11.10 5.38 -15.43
CA ILE A 310 -9.76 4.79 -15.51
C ILE A 310 -9.54 3.81 -14.35
N ASP A 311 -10.05 4.16 -13.17
CA ASP A 311 -9.96 3.30 -11.99
C ASP A 311 -10.61 1.92 -12.23
N GLN A 312 -11.83 1.93 -12.78
CA GLN A 312 -12.60 0.72 -13.05
C GLN A 312 -12.01 -0.13 -14.19
N MET A 313 -11.37 0.49 -15.18
CA MET A 313 -10.75 -0.23 -16.30
C MET A 313 -9.44 -0.93 -15.92
N GLN A 314 -8.79 -0.51 -14.84
CA GLN A 314 -7.53 -1.08 -14.35
C GLN A 314 -7.72 -1.58 -12.91
N PRO A 315 -8.57 -2.59 -12.67
CA PRO A 315 -8.88 -3.06 -11.33
C PRO A 315 -7.64 -3.67 -10.66
N ALA A 316 -7.50 -3.44 -9.36
CA ALA A 316 -6.42 -3.97 -8.56
C ALA A 316 -6.34 -5.50 -8.73
N ARG A 317 -5.20 -5.98 -9.23
CA ARG A 317 -4.92 -7.41 -9.36
C ARG A 317 -4.64 -7.97 -7.98
N PHE A 318 -5.28 -9.08 -7.62
CA PHE A 318 -5.02 -9.76 -6.37
C PHE A 318 -4.30 -11.06 -6.67
N VAL A 319 -3.07 -11.22 -6.17
CA VAL A 319 -2.43 -12.53 -6.16
C VAL A 319 -2.92 -13.26 -4.93
N ALA A 320 -3.44 -14.48 -5.13
CA ALA A 320 -3.77 -15.35 -4.01
C ALA A 320 -2.47 -15.79 -3.36
N ASN A 321 -2.06 -15.10 -2.30
CA ASN A 321 -0.95 -15.56 -1.47
C ASN A 321 -1.30 -16.90 -0.83
N ALA A 322 -0.31 -17.81 -0.79
CA ALA A 322 -0.47 -19.10 -0.16
C ALA A 322 -0.85 -18.93 1.32
N SER A 323 -1.74 -19.80 1.84
CA SER A 323 -2.14 -19.76 3.25
C SER A 323 -0.94 -19.85 4.18
N ILE A 324 -0.74 -18.80 4.99
CA ILE A 324 0.33 -18.76 6.00
C ILE A 324 -0.29 -19.23 7.32
N PRO A 325 0.34 -20.18 8.02
CA PRO A 325 -0.08 -20.54 9.38
C PRO A 325 0.18 -19.35 10.31
N VAL A 326 -0.87 -18.86 10.96
CA VAL A 326 -0.80 -17.76 11.94
C VAL A 326 -1.04 -18.34 13.34
N ASP A 327 -0.30 -17.83 14.32
CA ASP A 327 -0.46 -18.24 15.72
C ASP A 327 -1.78 -17.70 16.29
N TYR A 328 -2.53 -18.59 16.96
CA TYR A 328 -3.88 -18.32 17.46
C TYR A 328 -3.90 -18.29 18.99
N PHE A 329 -3.27 -17.28 19.58
CA PHE A 329 -3.12 -17.16 21.04
C PHE A 329 -4.27 -16.43 21.75
N GLU A 330 -4.99 -15.54 21.06
CA GLU A 330 -5.98 -14.61 21.61
C GLU A 330 -6.94 -15.22 22.66
N PRO A 331 -7.71 -16.29 22.37
CA PRO A 331 -8.65 -16.82 23.35
C PRO A 331 -7.96 -17.46 24.57
N PHE A 332 -6.78 -18.05 24.37
CA PHE A 332 -6.03 -18.71 25.45
C PHE A 332 -5.39 -17.69 26.40
N VAL A 333 -4.89 -16.58 25.85
CA VAL A 333 -4.36 -15.46 26.66
C VAL A 333 -5.47 -14.85 27.50
N LEU A 334 -6.67 -14.66 26.94
CA LEU A 334 -7.81 -14.12 27.68
C LEU A 334 -8.25 -15.06 28.82
N ILE A 335 -8.34 -16.37 28.57
CA ILE A 335 -8.66 -17.36 29.61
C ILE A 335 -7.58 -17.35 30.71
N GLY A 336 -6.30 -17.31 30.33
CA GLY A 336 -5.19 -17.24 31.27
C GLY A 336 -5.21 -15.97 32.12
N ALA A 337 -5.46 -14.82 31.51
CA ALA A 337 -5.54 -13.53 32.19
C ALA A 337 -6.70 -13.49 33.20
N VAL A 338 -7.88 -14.01 32.83
CA VAL A 338 -9.03 -14.11 33.73
C VAL A 338 -8.74 -15.06 34.90
N ALA A 339 -8.16 -16.24 34.63
CA ALA A 339 -7.79 -17.19 35.68
C ALA A 339 -6.74 -16.61 36.65
N LEU A 340 -5.77 -15.85 36.12
CA LEU A 340 -4.73 -15.20 36.92
C LEU A 340 -5.31 -14.08 37.79
N LEU A 341 -6.24 -13.29 37.25
CA LEU A 341 -6.96 -12.27 37.99
C LEU A 341 -7.79 -12.88 39.13
N LEU A 342 -8.54 -13.95 38.85
CA LEU A 342 -9.30 -14.67 39.87
C LEU A 342 -8.37 -15.26 40.95
N TYR A 343 -7.21 -15.78 40.56
CA TYR A 343 -6.22 -16.30 41.50
C TYR A 343 -5.65 -15.18 42.37
N ALA A 344 -5.26 -14.05 41.78
CA ALA A 344 -4.78 -12.88 42.52
C ALA A 344 -5.84 -12.34 43.50
N LEU A 345 -7.11 -12.27 43.09
CA LEU A 345 -8.22 -11.88 43.97
C LEU A 345 -8.41 -12.86 45.14
N SER A 346 -8.26 -14.16 44.90
CA SER A 346 -8.32 -15.18 45.95
C SER A 346 -7.22 -14.99 47.01
N LEU A 347 -6.03 -14.53 46.58
CA LEU A 347 -4.92 -14.20 47.46
C LEU A 347 -5.12 -12.87 48.20
N LEU A 348 -5.76 -11.88 47.56
CA LEU A 348 -5.82 -10.52 48.08
C LEU A 348 -6.80 -10.35 49.26
N LYS A 349 -7.85 -11.18 49.41
CA LYS A 349 -8.89 -10.87 50.42
C LYS A 349 -9.84 -11.98 50.89
N TRP A 350 -9.56 -13.27 50.65
CA TRP A 350 -10.40 -14.36 51.19
C TRP A 350 -9.70 -15.40 52.06
N ARG A 351 -8.44 -15.17 52.43
CA ARG A 351 -7.96 -15.63 53.73
C ARG A 351 -8.63 -14.77 54.82
N TYR A 352 -9.89 -15.05 55.10
CA TYR A 352 -10.37 -14.88 56.47
C TYR A 352 -9.51 -15.86 57.26
N THR A 353 -8.44 -15.37 57.87
CA THR A 353 -7.76 -16.08 58.93
C THR A 353 -8.63 -15.83 60.16
N PRO A 354 -9.49 -16.80 60.56
CA PRO A 354 -10.12 -16.70 61.85
C PRO A 354 -9.04 -17.09 62.84
N TRP A 355 -8.27 -16.12 63.32
CA TRP A 355 -7.76 -16.23 64.68
C TRP A 355 -8.71 -15.46 65.58
#